data_AF-A0AAP0HTM9-F1
#
_entry.id   AF-A0AAP0HTM9-F1
#
_cell.length_a   1.000
_cell.length_b   1.000
_cell.length_c   1.000
_cell.angle_alpha   90.00
_cell.angle_beta   90.00
_cell.angle_gamma   90.00
#
_symmetry.space_group_name_H-M   'P 1'
#
loop_
_entity.id
_entity.type
_entity.pdbx_description
1 polymer ?
#
loop_
_entity_poly.entity_id
_entity_poly.type
_entity_poly.pdbx_seq_one_letter_code
_entity_poly.pdbx_strand_id
1 'polypeptide(L)'
;MRSRILQVWRDHQDVYDASRATNCLQCRWAKIVSAINKFHAVYERLERSPKSGTTPEDMMRETRCMYEDLNNRSSFKYEHCWELLHHFQVQEMNLLIDLLL
;
A
#
# COMPACT_ATOMS: atom_id res chain seq x y z
N MET A 1 12.43 -12.30 -33.21
CA MET A 1 12.43 -12.47 -31.73
C MET A 1 11.05 -12.22 -31.11
N ARG A 2 10.30 -11.18 -31.52
CA ARG A 2 8.94 -10.90 -31.03
C ARG A 2 7.88 -11.99 -31.37
N SER A 3 8.07 -12.71 -32.48
CA SER A 3 7.14 -13.73 -32.98
C SER A 3 7.01 -14.97 -32.09
N ARG A 4 8.10 -15.43 -31.46
CA ARG A 4 8.08 -16.59 -30.56
C ARG A 4 7.39 -16.30 -29.23
N ILE A 5 7.58 -15.10 -28.68
CA ILE A 5 6.92 -14.69 -27.42
C ILE A 5 5.41 -14.60 -27.62
N LEU A 6 4.96 -13.99 -28.72
CA LEU A 6 3.53 -13.90 -29.04
C LEU A 6 2.89 -15.25 -29.32
N GLN A 7 3.63 -16.20 -29.90
CA GLN A 7 3.13 -17.53 -30.19
C GLN A 7 3.00 -18.36 -28.91
N VAL A 8 4.03 -18.37 -28.06
CA VAL A 8 3.95 -18.99 -26.72
C VAL A 8 2.82 -18.39 -25.88
N TRP A 9 2.63 -17.07 -25.92
CA TRP A 9 1.51 -16.45 -25.18
C TRP A 9 0.15 -16.90 -25.73
N ARG A 10 -0.01 -17.00 -27.05
CA ARG A 10 -1.27 -17.48 -27.68
C ARG A 10 -1.54 -18.94 -27.37
N ASP A 11 -0.51 -19.79 -27.46
CA ASP A 11 -0.61 -21.24 -27.26
C ASP A 11 -0.88 -21.60 -25.77
N HIS A 12 -0.57 -20.68 -24.86
CA HIS A 12 -0.80 -20.83 -23.41
C HIS A 12 -1.83 -19.84 -22.84
N GLN A 13 -2.55 -19.10 -23.69
CA GLN A 13 -3.55 -18.12 -23.25
C GLN A 13 -4.66 -18.78 -22.43
N ASP A 14 -5.07 -19.99 -22.80
CA ASP A 14 -6.11 -20.74 -22.10
C ASP A 14 -5.62 -21.36 -20.77
N VAL A 15 -4.33 -21.25 -20.48
CA VAL A 15 -3.71 -21.62 -19.18
C VAL A 15 -3.65 -20.40 -18.24
N TYR A 16 -4.12 -19.23 -18.70
CA TYR A 16 -4.26 -18.04 -17.86
C TYR A 16 -5.39 -18.25 -16.85
N ASP A 17 -5.02 -18.71 -15.67
CA ASP A 17 -5.92 -18.76 -14.53
C ASP A 17 -6.15 -17.34 -13.97
N ALA A 18 -7.18 -16.68 -14.50
CA ALA A 18 -7.61 -15.35 -14.07
C ALA A 18 -7.91 -15.32 -12.56
N SER A 19 -8.43 -16.41 -11.99
CA SER A 19 -8.71 -16.49 -10.56
C SER A 19 -7.43 -16.47 -9.73
N ARG A 20 -6.38 -17.18 -10.17
CA ARG A 20 -5.05 -17.13 -9.54
C ARG A 20 -4.42 -15.74 -9.63
N ALA A 21 -4.53 -15.08 -10.78
CA ALA A 21 -4.01 -13.73 -10.96
C ALA A 21 -4.71 -12.72 -10.03
N THR A 22 -6.03 -12.80 -9.91
CA THR A 22 -6.84 -12.00 -8.99
C THR A 22 -6.46 -12.25 -7.53
N ASN A 23 -6.33 -13.51 -7.12
CA ASN A 23 -5.91 -13.87 -5.76
C ASN A 23 -4.51 -13.31 -5.45
N CYS A 24 -3.56 -13.40 -6.39
CA CYS A 24 -2.23 -12.82 -6.23
C CYS A 24 -2.26 -11.29 -6.06
N LEU A 25 -3.11 -10.59 -6.83
CA LEU A 25 -3.29 -9.15 -6.71
C LEU A 25 -3.93 -8.77 -5.37
N GLN A 26 -4.99 -9.46 -4.95
CA GLN A 26 -5.63 -9.28 -3.64
C GLN A 26 -4.65 -9.49 -2.49
N CYS A 27 -3.87 -10.59 -2.51
CA CYS A 27 -2.87 -10.84 -1.47
C CYS A 27 -1.78 -9.76 -1.42
N ARG A 28 -1.33 -9.26 -2.57
CA ARG A 28 -0.36 -8.16 -2.64
C ARG A 28 -0.96 -6.86 -2.11
N TRP A 29 -2.19 -6.55 -2.51
CA TRP A 29 -2.91 -5.39 -2.06
C TRP A 29 -3.13 -5.39 -0.53
N ALA A 30 -3.58 -6.51 0.02
CA ALA A 30 -3.76 -6.68 1.47
C ALA A 30 -2.47 -6.39 2.26
N LYS A 31 -1.31 -6.80 1.74
CA LYS A 31 0.00 -6.48 2.35
C LYS A 31 0.30 -4.98 2.32
N ILE A 32 0.02 -4.30 1.20
CA ILE A 32 0.21 -2.86 1.04
C ILE A 32 -0.68 -2.11 2.03
N VAL A 33 -1.98 -2.40 2.03
CA VAL A 33 -2.95 -1.78 2.95
C VAL A 33 -2.58 -2.04 4.40
N SER A 34 -2.15 -3.25 4.75
CA SER A 34 -1.68 -3.55 6.10
C SER A 34 -0.49 -2.68 6.52
N ALA A 35 0.49 -2.49 5.62
CA ALA A 35 1.63 -1.63 5.89
C ALA A 35 1.22 -0.16 6.04
N ILE A 36 0.34 0.33 5.17
CA ILE A 36 -0.19 1.70 5.18
C ILE A 36 -0.98 1.96 6.46
N ASN A 37 -1.86 1.05 6.87
CA ASN A 37 -2.66 1.20 8.08
C ASN A 37 -1.80 1.26 9.34
N LYS A 38 -0.74 0.43 9.42
CA LYS A 38 0.23 0.51 10.52
C LYS A 38 0.93 1.86 10.57
N PHE A 39 1.35 2.38 9.41
CA PHE A 39 1.96 3.71 9.32
C PHE A 39 0.96 4.81 9.73
N HIS A 40 -0.27 4.75 9.21
CA HIS A 40 -1.34 5.70 9.54
C HIS A 40 -1.68 5.71 11.04
N ALA A 41 -1.72 4.54 11.69
CA ALA A 41 -1.96 4.45 13.13
C ALA A 41 -0.86 5.14 13.95
N VAL A 42 0.41 5.07 13.51
CA VAL A 42 1.52 5.81 14.12
C VAL A 42 1.35 7.31 13.90
N TYR A 43 1.04 7.72 12.66
CA TYR A 43 0.82 9.12 12.31
C TYR A 43 -0.32 9.74 13.14
N GLU A 44 -1.49 9.12 13.20
CA GLU A 44 -2.62 9.60 14.00
C GLU A 44 -2.29 9.72 15.49
N ARG A 45 -1.45 8.83 16.02
CA ARG A 45 -1.02 8.90 17.42
C ARG A 45 -0.22 10.16 17.69
N LEU A 46 0.64 10.56 16.75
CA LEU A 46 1.42 11.81 16.84
C LEU A 46 0.53 13.04 16.60
N GLU A 47 -0.41 12.95 15.66
CA GLU A 47 -1.35 14.04 15.36
C GLU A 47 -2.29 14.36 16.55
N ARG A 48 -2.71 13.34 17.31
CA ARG A 48 -3.55 13.54 18.53
C ARG A 48 -2.80 14.19 19.69
N SER A 49 -1.46 14.13 19.69
CA SER A 49 -0.63 14.71 20.75
C SER A 49 0.61 15.39 20.15
N PRO A 50 0.41 16.48 19.39
CA PRO A 50 1.50 17.16 18.72
C PRO A 50 2.37 17.86 19.77
N LYS A 51 3.69 17.67 19.69
CA LYS A 51 4.62 18.43 20.53
C LYS A 51 4.59 19.89 20.08
N SER A 52 4.71 20.84 21.01
CA SER A 52 4.73 22.26 20.67
C SER A 52 5.83 22.56 19.66
N GLY A 53 5.49 23.25 18.57
CA GLY A 53 6.43 23.60 17.50
C GLY A 53 6.71 22.50 16.47
N THR A 54 5.98 21.37 16.48
CA THR A 54 6.13 20.31 15.46
C THR A 54 5.63 20.80 14.10
N THR A 55 6.49 20.77 13.08
CA THR A 55 6.07 20.99 11.69
C THR A 55 5.52 19.69 11.07
N PRO A 56 4.76 19.76 9.96
CA PRO A 56 4.33 18.57 9.24
C PRO A 56 5.50 17.65 8.84
N GLU A 57 6.63 18.23 8.45
CA GLU A 57 7.85 17.50 8.09
C GLU A 57 8.45 16.78 9.31
N ASP A 58 8.45 17.44 10.47
CA ASP A 58 8.89 16.83 11.73
C ASP A 58 8.00 15.66 12.12
N MET A 59 6.68 15.80 11.96
CA MET A 59 5.70 14.74 12.24
C MET A 59 5.90 13.54 11.31
N MET A 60 6.15 13.78 10.02
CA MET A 60 6.40 12.70 9.06
C MET A 60 7.71 11.97 9.34
N ARG A 61 8.75 12.73 9.71
CA ARG A 61 10.04 12.17 10.13
C ARG A 61 9.88 11.29 11.37
N GLU A 62 9.18 11.78 12.40
CA GLU A 62 8.92 11.02 13.63
C GLU A 62 8.09 9.76 13.34
N THR A 63 7.06 9.87 12.49
CA THR A 63 6.24 8.73 12.05
C THR A 63 7.09 7.64 11.41
N ARG A 64 8.02 8.02 10.52
CA ARG A 64 8.92 7.07 9.84
C ARG A 64 9.82 6.35 10.84
N CYS A 65 10.46 7.08 11.76
CA CYS A 65 11.32 6.48 12.79
C CYS A 65 10.53 5.51 13.68
N MET A 66 9.37 5.92 14.17
CA MET A 66 8.54 5.06 15.02
C MET A 66 8.03 3.82 14.28
N TYR A 67 7.64 3.96 13.00
CA TYR A 67 7.25 2.82 12.18
C TYR A 67 8.39 1.81 12.02
N GLU A 68 9.61 2.28 11.73
CA GLU A 68 10.79 1.42 11.59
C GLU A 68 11.12 0.69 12.89
N ASP A 69 11.03 1.38 14.03
CA ASP A 69 11.21 0.77 15.35
C ASP A 69 10.21 -0.35 15.61
N LEU A 70 8.95 -0.16 15.21
CA LEU A 70 7.87 -1.14 15.39
C LEU A 70 7.88 -2.27 14.35
N ASN A 71 8.52 -2.06 13.19
CA ASN A 71 8.46 -2.97 12.04
C ASN A 71 9.83 -3.56 11.71
N ASN A 72 10.53 -4.08 12.72
CA ASN A 72 11.79 -4.81 12.57
C ASN A 72 12.87 -4.02 11.79
N ARG A 73 12.96 -2.70 11.99
CA ARG A 73 13.88 -1.80 11.26
C ARG A 73 13.65 -1.74 9.75
N SER A 74 12.49 -2.19 9.27
CA SER A 74 12.14 -2.08 7.86
C SER A 74 11.53 -0.73 7.57
N SER A 75 12.18 0.03 6.69
CA SER A 75 11.67 1.30 6.18
C SER A 75 10.32 1.16 5.50
N PHE A 76 9.48 2.17 5.70
CA PHE A 76 8.22 2.29 5.00
C PHE A 76 8.47 2.68 3.54
N LYS A 77 7.85 1.95 2.60
CA LYS A 77 8.09 2.11 1.15
C LYS A 77 6.88 2.68 0.39
N TYR A 78 5.78 2.93 1.08
CA TYR A 78 4.49 3.27 0.48
C TYR A 78 4.04 4.69 0.87
N GLU A 79 4.99 5.60 1.08
CA GLU A 79 4.72 6.98 1.50
C GLU A 79 3.80 7.70 0.52
N HIS A 80 4.11 7.66 -0.78
CA HIS A 80 3.24 8.24 -1.80
C HIS A 80 1.84 7.60 -1.84
N CYS A 81 1.74 6.28 -1.65
CA CYS A 81 0.43 5.62 -1.58
C CYS A 81 -0.36 6.04 -0.34
N TRP A 82 0.33 6.22 0.79
CA TRP A 82 -0.28 6.70 2.02
C TRP A 82 -0.74 8.15 1.89
N GLU A 83 0.04 9.04 1.27
CA GLU A 83 -0.36 10.43 1.02
C GLU A 83 -1.63 10.52 0.18
N LEU A 84 -1.71 9.72 -0.90
CA LEU A 84 -2.91 9.61 -1.71
C LEU A 84 -4.10 9.15 -0.83
N LEU A 85 -3.95 8.05 -0.09
CA LEU A 85 -5.03 7.52 0.73
C LEU A 85 -5.45 8.44 1.89
N HIS A 86 -4.51 9.17 2.47
CA HIS A 86 -4.76 10.12 3.54
C HIS A 86 -5.51 11.36 3.01
N HIS A 87 -5.17 11.82 1.81
CA HIS A 87 -5.87 12.94 1.16
C HIS A 87 -7.29 12.56 0.71
N PHE A 88 -7.48 11.34 0.20
CA PHE A 88 -8.75 10.88 -0.39
C PHE A 88 -9.76 10.26 0.60
N GLN A 89 -9.51 10.33 1.91
CA GLN A 89 -10.29 9.65 2.97
C GLN A 89 -10.38 8.11 2.83
N VAL A 90 -9.80 7.42 3.81
CA VAL A 90 -9.62 5.94 3.87
C VAL A 90 -10.94 5.13 3.77
N GLN A 91 -12.11 5.76 3.95
CA GLN A 91 -13.40 5.05 3.90
C GLN A 91 -13.90 4.75 2.47
N GLU A 92 -13.55 5.54 1.45
CA GLU A 92 -14.08 5.35 0.10
C GLU A 92 -13.28 4.33 -0.74
N MET A 93 -11.99 4.13 -0.45
CA MET A 93 -11.14 3.24 -1.24
C MET A 93 -11.34 1.75 -0.95
N ASN A 94 -11.73 1.37 0.27
CA ASN A 94 -12.12 -0.02 0.56
C ASN A 94 -13.41 -0.37 -0.21
N LEU A 95 -14.35 0.56 -0.30
CA LEU A 95 -15.57 0.41 -1.11
C LEU A 95 -15.25 0.30 -2.61
N LEU A 96 -14.27 1.06 -3.12
CA LEU A 96 -13.87 0.99 -4.53
C LEU A 96 -13.25 -0.35 -4.92
N ILE A 97 -12.61 -1.07 -4.01
CA ILE A 97 -11.98 -2.37 -4.30
C ILE A 97 -12.98 -3.52 -4.17
N ASP A 98 -13.91 -3.42 -3.22
CA ASP A 98 -15.06 -4.34 -3.14
C ASP A 98 -16.01 -4.18 -4.36
N LEU A 99 -15.96 -3.05 -5.08
CA LEU A 99 -16.75 -2.79 -6.29
C LEU A 99 -16.00 -3.08 -7.61
N LEU A 100 -14.67 -3.17 -7.60
CA LEU A 100 -13.83 -3.35 -8.80
C LEU A 100 -13.25 -4.77 -8.96
N LEU A 101 -13.58 -5.70 -8.05
CA LEU A 101 -13.25 -7.13 -8.08
C LEU A 101 -14.51 -7.98 -7.94
#